data_AF-U2K7A6-F1
#
_entry.id   AF-U2K7A6-F1
#
_cell.length_a   1.000
_cell.length_b   1.000
_cell.length_c   1.000
_cell.angle_alpha   90.00
_cell.angle_beta   90.00
_cell.angle_gamma   90.00
#
_symmetry.space_group_name_H-M   'P 1'
#
loop_
_entity.id
_entity.type
_entity.pdbx_description
1 polymer ?
#
loop_
_entity_poly.entity_id
_entity_poly.type
_entity_poly.pdbx_seq_one_letter_code
_entity_poly.pdbx_strand_id
1 'polypeptide(L)'
;TIQFVSGEDATTITGLPAGTYKLKETNAPDGYQLYTAEETFTIGTDGKVTGTTTIQDEVSKLTIAKKDITGKQEVTGAKLTLTLTNPDESGATLDSVTVENIKNNTVDSRTADSITWTSGKTDAILSKLPDGTYTLGESGEPFVDSETGKTYTVIKSTMTFTVENGVVTSTTGDADNLNDKATEGYYYYDKTAGQILVCDAEQPAITTTSTSETTTTTTTTTTTTTTTATSESSTTSDTETTTGTGTVTTVSTVTTTSKTSGTTTEVTTDTTLATSGNTTETSAGPT
;
A
#
# COMPACT_ATOMS: atom_id res chain seq x y z
N THR A 1 -28.62 -39.33 7.04
CA THR A 1 -28.06 -38.21 6.27
C THR A 1 -27.60 -38.72 4.92
N ILE A 2 -27.93 -38.02 3.84
CA ILE A 2 -27.42 -38.29 2.49
C ILE A 2 -26.44 -37.15 2.18
N GLN A 3 -25.29 -37.48 1.60
CA GLN A 3 -24.29 -36.51 1.15
C GLN A 3 -23.98 -36.79 -0.32
N PHE A 4 -23.79 -35.73 -1.10
CA PHE A 4 -23.43 -35.79 -2.51
C PHE A 4 -22.63 -34.56 -2.89
N VAL A 5 -21.83 -34.67 -3.95
CA VAL A 5 -21.19 -33.53 -4.62
C VAL A 5 -22.14 -33.10 -5.74
N SER A 6 -22.50 -31.82 -5.78
CA SER A 6 -23.32 -31.26 -6.86
C SER A 6 -22.54 -31.24 -8.18
N GLY A 7 -23.26 -31.29 -9.31
CA GLY A 7 -22.70 -31.12 -10.64
C GLY A 7 -23.32 -29.90 -11.34
N GLU A 8 -23.07 -29.78 -12.65
CA GLU A 8 -23.69 -28.74 -13.48
C GLU A 8 -25.22 -28.88 -13.55
N ASP A 9 -25.72 -30.11 -13.43
CA ASP A 9 -27.14 -30.44 -13.42
C ASP A 9 -27.69 -30.67 -12.01
N ALA A 10 -28.99 -30.49 -11.85
CA ALA A 10 -29.68 -30.74 -10.59
C ALA A 10 -29.61 -32.22 -10.16
N THR A 11 -29.18 -32.46 -8.92
CA THR A 11 -29.18 -33.80 -8.31
C THR A 11 -30.60 -34.25 -7.98
N THR A 12 -31.01 -35.40 -8.51
CA THR A 12 -32.31 -36.02 -8.19
C THR A 12 -32.13 -37.18 -7.19
N ILE A 13 -32.79 -37.09 -6.04
CA ILE A 13 -32.83 -38.16 -5.03
C ILE A 13 -34.24 -38.74 -4.98
N THR A 14 -34.38 -40.04 -5.26
CA THR A 14 -35.68 -40.74 -5.29
C THR A 14 -35.87 -41.67 -4.10
N GLY A 15 -37.12 -41.95 -3.74
CA GLY A 15 -37.46 -42.94 -2.71
C GLY A 15 -37.34 -42.42 -1.27
N LEU A 16 -37.27 -41.10 -1.08
CA LEU A 16 -37.32 -40.48 0.24
C LEU A 16 -38.72 -40.67 0.87
N PRO A 17 -38.81 -41.17 2.12
CA PRO A 17 -40.08 -41.24 2.84
C PRO A 17 -40.73 -39.87 3.07
N ALA A 18 -42.05 -39.85 3.31
CA ALA A 18 -42.72 -38.64 3.77
C ALA A 18 -42.13 -38.15 5.11
N GLY A 19 -41.90 -36.85 5.23
CA GLY A 19 -41.25 -36.26 6.40
C GLY A 19 -40.65 -34.88 6.13
N THR A 20 -40.04 -34.29 7.17
CA THR A 20 -39.31 -33.02 7.09
C THR A 20 -37.82 -33.26 6.99
N TYR A 21 -37.18 -32.57 6.05
CA TYR A 21 -35.77 -32.69 5.72
C TYR A 21 -35.07 -31.35 5.80
N LYS A 22 -33.76 -31.42 6.04
CA LYS A 22 -32.85 -30.28 6.08
C LYS A 22 -31.87 -30.42 4.92
N LEU A 23 -31.67 -29.33 4.18
CA LEU A 23 -30.68 -29.18 3.13
C LEU A 23 -29.61 -28.20 3.63
N LYS A 24 -28.36 -28.66 3.67
CA LYS A 24 -27.22 -27.88 4.14
C LYS A 24 -26.06 -28.07 3.18
N GLU A 25 -25.45 -26.97 2.77
CA GLU A 25 -24.17 -27.00 2.09
C GLU A 25 -23.04 -27.21 3.12
N THR A 26 -22.07 -28.06 2.77
CA THR A 26 -20.92 -28.35 3.63
C THR A 26 -19.60 -27.87 3.05
N ASN A 27 -19.55 -27.61 1.75
CA ASN A 27 -18.37 -27.11 1.05
C ASN A 27 -18.85 -26.32 -0.17
N ALA A 28 -18.38 -25.09 -0.32
CA ALA A 28 -18.64 -24.31 -1.53
C ALA A 28 -17.78 -24.83 -2.70
N PRO A 29 -18.19 -24.63 -3.96
CA PRO A 29 -17.27 -24.74 -5.08
C PRO A 29 -16.21 -23.63 -5.06
N ASP A 30 -15.05 -23.90 -5.67
CA ASP A 30 -13.98 -22.92 -5.81
C ASP A 30 -14.48 -21.59 -6.38
N GLY A 31 -14.10 -20.49 -5.73
CA GLY A 31 -14.49 -19.15 -6.12
C GLY A 31 -15.88 -18.71 -5.64
N TYR A 32 -16.52 -19.46 -4.76
CA TYR A 32 -17.80 -19.11 -4.13
C TYR A 32 -17.71 -19.20 -2.60
N GLN A 33 -18.61 -18.49 -1.93
CA GLN A 33 -18.74 -18.49 -0.48
C GLN A 33 -19.73 -19.55 -0.03
N LEU A 34 -19.38 -20.29 1.02
CA LEU A 34 -20.24 -21.32 1.61
C LEU A 34 -21.59 -20.73 2.05
N TYR A 35 -22.66 -21.32 1.54
CA TYR A 35 -24.01 -21.04 2.01
C TYR A 35 -24.23 -21.66 3.39
N THR A 36 -24.05 -20.85 4.44
CA THR A 36 -24.06 -21.33 5.83
C THR A 36 -25.43 -21.63 6.41
N ALA A 37 -26.50 -21.10 5.80
CA ALA A 37 -27.86 -21.35 6.28
C ALA A 37 -28.33 -22.77 5.94
N GLU A 38 -29.26 -23.27 6.75
CA GLU A 38 -29.87 -24.58 6.54
C GLU A 38 -31.31 -24.40 6.08
N GLU A 39 -31.60 -24.91 4.89
CA GLU A 39 -32.91 -24.86 4.28
C GLU A 39 -33.75 -26.06 4.68
N THR A 40 -35.07 -25.89 4.72
CA THR A 40 -36.01 -26.96 5.09
C THR A 40 -37.00 -27.23 3.97
N PHE A 41 -37.24 -28.50 3.70
CA PHE A 41 -38.32 -28.95 2.83
C PHE A 41 -39.06 -30.14 3.45
N THR A 42 -40.27 -30.39 2.98
CA THR A 42 -41.11 -31.50 3.42
C THR A 42 -41.59 -32.31 2.23
N ILE A 43 -41.72 -33.62 2.44
CA ILE A 43 -42.33 -34.55 1.50
C ILE A 43 -43.64 -35.03 2.12
N GLY A 44 -44.76 -34.74 1.47
CA GLY A 44 -46.08 -35.21 1.88
C GLY A 44 -46.25 -36.72 1.65
N THR A 45 -47.27 -37.31 2.26
CA THR A 45 -47.63 -38.72 2.02
C THR A 45 -48.11 -38.97 0.58
N ASP A 46 -48.48 -37.91 -0.13
CA ASP A 46 -48.80 -37.88 -1.56
C ASP A 46 -47.54 -37.75 -2.46
N GLY A 47 -46.34 -37.67 -1.86
CA GLY A 47 -45.08 -37.48 -2.56
C GLY A 47 -44.79 -36.04 -2.97
N LYS A 48 -45.66 -35.07 -2.63
CA LYS A 48 -45.46 -33.67 -2.99
C LYS A 48 -44.37 -33.03 -2.13
N VAL A 49 -43.46 -32.30 -2.77
CA VAL A 49 -42.41 -31.53 -2.09
C VAL A 49 -42.88 -30.09 -1.85
N THR A 50 -42.64 -29.56 -0.64
CA THR A 50 -42.83 -28.13 -0.31
C THR A 50 -41.66 -27.60 0.52
N GLY A 51 -41.32 -26.32 0.38
CA GLY A 51 -40.15 -25.70 1.01
C GLY A 51 -39.02 -25.47 0.00
N THR A 52 -37.80 -25.23 0.49
CA THR A 52 -36.65 -24.87 -0.33
C THR A 52 -35.80 -26.10 -0.66
N THR A 53 -35.54 -26.31 -1.94
CA THR A 53 -34.66 -27.38 -2.44
C THR A 53 -33.52 -26.84 -3.32
N THR A 54 -33.31 -25.53 -3.27
CA THR A 54 -32.28 -24.83 -4.03
C THR A 54 -31.50 -23.95 -3.08
N ILE A 55 -30.18 -24.06 -3.12
CA ILE A 55 -29.25 -23.15 -2.47
C ILE A 55 -28.47 -22.41 -3.57
N GLN A 56 -28.01 -21.20 -3.26
CA GLN A 56 -27.25 -20.39 -4.20
C GLN A 56 -26.10 -19.75 -3.45
N ASP A 57 -24.90 -19.89 -4.02
CA ASP A 57 -23.70 -19.37 -3.43
C ASP A 57 -23.38 -17.99 -4.00
N GLU A 58 -22.81 -17.15 -3.16
CA GLU A 58 -22.31 -15.85 -3.56
C GLU A 58 -20.88 -16.01 -4.09
N VAL A 59 -20.53 -15.23 -5.12
CA VAL A 59 -19.16 -15.23 -5.65
C VAL A 59 -18.20 -14.74 -4.56
N SER A 60 -17.06 -15.42 -4.40
CA SER A 60 -16.00 -14.98 -3.47
C SER A 60 -15.36 -13.69 -3.95
N LYS A 61 -15.03 -12.79 -3.01
CA LYS A 61 -14.39 -11.50 -3.29
C LYS A 61 -13.36 -11.16 -2.21
N LEU A 62 -12.19 -10.71 -2.64
CA LEU A 62 -11.13 -10.19 -1.79
C LEU A 62 -10.74 -8.79 -2.25
N THR A 63 -10.79 -7.83 -1.34
CA THR A 63 -10.37 -6.45 -1.64
C THR A 63 -8.93 -6.24 -1.17
N ILE A 64 -8.09 -5.67 -2.03
CA ILE A 64 -6.69 -5.35 -1.76
C ILE A 64 -6.44 -3.87 -2.06
N ALA A 65 -6.13 -3.10 -1.03
CA ALA A 65 -5.84 -1.67 -1.11
C ALA A 65 -4.33 -1.42 -1.05
N LYS A 66 -3.81 -0.52 -1.89
CA LYS A 66 -2.40 -0.17 -1.87
C LYS A 66 -2.18 1.15 -1.15
N LYS A 67 -1.54 1.09 0.01
CA LYS A 67 -1.28 2.27 0.84
C LYS A 67 0.19 2.67 0.85
N ASP A 68 0.43 3.90 1.26
CA ASP A 68 1.74 4.31 1.75
C ASP A 68 2.08 3.58 3.05
N ILE A 69 3.33 3.73 3.49
CA ILE A 69 3.85 3.09 4.70
C ILE A 69 3.05 3.46 5.96
N THR A 70 2.31 4.57 5.94
CA THR A 70 1.48 4.99 7.09
C THR A 70 0.12 4.29 7.15
N GLY A 71 -0.27 3.61 6.07
CA GLY A 71 -1.58 2.97 5.91
C GLY A 71 -2.73 3.95 5.61
N LYS A 72 -2.43 5.24 5.39
CA LYS A 72 -3.47 6.29 5.28
C LYS A 72 -3.75 6.71 3.85
N GLN A 73 -2.72 6.82 3.02
CA GLN A 73 -2.82 7.34 1.65
C GLN A 73 -2.86 6.19 0.65
N GLU A 74 -3.84 6.16 -0.26
CA GLU A 74 -3.81 5.26 -1.42
C GLU A 74 -2.68 5.69 -2.37
N VAL A 75 -1.94 4.70 -2.91
CA VAL A 75 -0.82 4.93 -3.81
C VAL A 75 -0.99 4.14 -5.10
N THR A 76 -0.86 4.85 -6.22
CA THR A 76 -1.00 4.35 -7.59
C THR A 76 0.35 4.01 -8.21
N GLY A 77 0.40 3.06 -9.15
CA GLY A 77 1.62 2.71 -9.91
C GLY A 77 2.48 1.62 -9.29
N ALA A 78 2.11 1.10 -8.13
CA ALA A 78 2.80 -0.01 -7.44
C ALA A 78 2.50 -1.35 -8.13
N LYS A 79 3.49 -2.26 -8.20
CA LYS A 79 3.35 -3.57 -8.86
C LYS A 79 3.15 -4.69 -7.85
N LEU A 80 1.90 -5.12 -7.71
CA LEU A 80 1.48 -6.15 -6.79
C LEU A 80 1.39 -7.50 -7.48
N THR A 81 1.80 -8.56 -6.80
CA THR A 81 1.71 -9.93 -7.28
C THR A 81 1.06 -10.82 -6.25
N LEU A 82 -0.03 -11.47 -6.65
CA LEU A 82 -0.65 -12.56 -5.91
C LEU A 82 -0.19 -13.89 -6.53
N THR A 83 0.17 -14.85 -5.69
CA THR A 83 0.52 -16.21 -6.11
C THR A 83 -0.23 -17.24 -5.29
N LEU A 84 -0.90 -18.19 -5.94
CA LEU A 84 -1.48 -19.39 -5.34
C LEU A 84 -0.35 -20.41 -5.14
N THR A 85 0.02 -20.65 -3.89
CA THR A 85 1.19 -21.46 -3.52
C THR A 85 0.84 -22.90 -3.17
N ASN A 86 -0.34 -23.12 -2.60
CA ASN A 86 -0.83 -24.46 -2.25
C ASN A 86 -2.35 -24.50 -2.44
N PRO A 87 -2.85 -24.92 -3.61
CA PRO A 87 -4.28 -25.10 -3.83
C PRO A 87 -4.80 -26.28 -3.02
N ASP A 88 -6.02 -26.15 -2.49
CA ASP A 88 -6.67 -27.24 -1.77
C ASP A 88 -7.17 -28.31 -2.75
N GLU A 89 -7.71 -27.88 -3.90
CA GLU A 89 -8.02 -28.77 -5.03
C GLU A 89 -6.80 -28.92 -5.97
N SER A 90 -6.34 -30.15 -6.16
CA SER A 90 -5.21 -30.44 -7.05
C SER A 90 -5.50 -30.00 -8.49
N GLY A 91 -4.74 -29.03 -8.98
CA GLY A 91 -4.87 -28.50 -10.34
C GLY A 91 -5.73 -27.24 -10.43
N ALA A 92 -6.21 -26.70 -9.31
CA ALA A 92 -6.81 -25.37 -9.29
C ALA A 92 -5.82 -24.31 -9.80
N THR A 93 -6.35 -23.35 -10.56
CA THR A 93 -5.59 -22.26 -11.20
C THR A 93 -6.32 -20.93 -11.04
N LEU A 94 -5.64 -19.83 -11.34
CA LEU A 94 -6.18 -18.48 -11.29
C LEU A 94 -6.86 -18.03 -12.59
N ASP A 95 -7.15 -18.96 -13.51
CA ASP A 95 -7.78 -18.66 -14.81
C ASP A 95 -9.18 -18.06 -14.66
N SER A 96 -9.95 -18.52 -13.67
CA SER A 96 -11.31 -18.03 -13.38
C SER A 96 -11.33 -16.72 -12.58
N VAL A 97 -10.19 -16.28 -12.06
CA VAL A 97 -10.11 -15.12 -11.17
C VAL A 97 -10.22 -13.82 -11.96
N THR A 98 -11.21 -13.01 -11.62
CA THR A 98 -11.33 -11.64 -12.16
C THR A 98 -10.67 -10.65 -11.23
N VAL A 99 -10.06 -9.60 -11.80
CA VAL A 99 -9.61 -8.42 -11.04
C VAL A 99 -10.54 -7.29 -11.42
N GLU A 100 -11.53 -7.04 -10.57
CA GLU A 100 -12.53 -5.99 -10.70
C GLU A 100 -12.01 -4.72 -10.02
N ASN A 101 -11.67 -3.67 -10.78
CA ASN A 101 -12.01 -2.29 -10.42
C ASN A 101 -11.71 -1.30 -11.56
N ILE A 102 -12.57 -0.28 -11.64
CA ILE A 102 -13.01 0.40 -12.86
C ILE A 102 -12.29 1.75 -13.11
N LYS A 103 -11.24 2.09 -12.36
CA LYS A 103 -10.39 3.28 -12.61
C LYS A 103 -8.91 3.03 -12.31
N ASN A 104 -8.18 2.50 -13.30
CA ASN A 104 -6.72 2.49 -13.43
C ASN A 104 -5.93 1.30 -12.82
N ASN A 105 -6.56 0.31 -12.18
CA ASN A 105 -5.85 -0.95 -11.95
C ASN A 105 -5.62 -1.65 -13.29
N THR A 106 -4.39 -2.05 -13.58
CA THR A 106 -4.04 -2.73 -14.83
C THR A 106 -3.47 -4.10 -14.53
N VAL A 107 -4.11 -5.15 -15.04
CA VAL A 107 -3.54 -6.50 -14.99
C VAL A 107 -2.36 -6.54 -15.96
N ASP A 108 -1.16 -6.72 -15.42
CA ASP A 108 0.09 -6.69 -16.17
C ASP A 108 0.41 -8.05 -16.78
N SER A 109 0.24 -9.12 -15.99
CA SER A 109 0.54 -10.48 -16.42
C SER A 109 -0.21 -11.52 -15.59
N ARG A 110 -0.37 -12.71 -16.17
CA ARG A 110 -0.96 -13.88 -15.53
C ARG A 110 -0.19 -15.15 -15.87
N THR A 111 -0.11 -16.05 -14.89
CA THR A 111 0.22 -17.46 -15.05
C THR A 111 -0.91 -18.29 -14.44
N ALA A 112 -0.84 -19.62 -14.54
CA ALA A 112 -1.83 -20.50 -13.92
C ALA A 112 -1.94 -20.29 -12.39
N ASP A 113 -0.87 -19.84 -11.75
CA ASP A 113 -0.74 -19.69 -10.30
C ASP A 113 -0.49 -18.25 -9.84
N SER A 114 -0.39 -17.26 -10.74
CA SER A 114 -0.07 -15.89 -10.36
C SER A 114 -0.80 -14.83 -11.18
N ILE A 115 -1.13 -13.72 -10.51
CA ILE A 115 -1.67 -12.50 -11.12
C ILE A 115 -0.82 -11.33 -10.64
N THR A 116 -0.28 -10.57 -11.59
CA THR A 116 0.41 -9.30 -11.32
C THR A 116 -0.43 -8.15 -11.85
N TRP A 117 -0.56 -7.10 -11.06
CA TRP A 117 -1.23 -5.87 -11.46
C TRP A 117 -0.52 -4.62 -10.96
N THR A 118 -0.73 -3.53 -11.68
CA THR A 118 -0.33 -2.18 -11.26
C THR A 118 -1.50 -1.52 -10.52
N SER A 119 -1.23 -0.96 -9.33
CA SER A 119 -2.24 -0.30 -8.48
C SER A 119 -2.79 0.97 -9.11
N GLY A 120 -4.10 1.18 -8.96
CA GLY A 120 -4.85 2.33 -9.44
C GLY A 120 -5.41 3.18 -8.31
N LYS A 121 -6.41 4.02 -8.63
CA LYS A 121 -7.03 4.96 -7.67
C LYS A 121 -7.91 4.31 -6.60
N THR A 122 -8.26 3.06 -6.83
CA THR A 122 -9.20 2.30 -6.04
C THR A 122 -8.61 0.93 -5.81
N ASP A 123 -8.98 0.32 -4.71
CA ASP A 123 -8.60 -1.04 -4.33
C ASP A 123 -8.83 -2.03 -5.47
N ALA A 124 -7.98 -3.05 -5.59
CA ALA A 124 -8.24 -4.18 -6.48
C ALA A 124 -9.23 -5.14 -5.82
N ILE A 125 -10.27 -5.56 -6.53
CA ILE A 125 -11.22 -6.57 -6.03
C ILE A 125 -10.99 -7.85 -6.83
N LEU A 126 -10.43 -8.87 -6.19
CA LEU A 126 -10.21 -10.17 -6.81
C LEU A 126 -11.44 -11.03 -6.54
N SER A 127 -12.08 -11.54 -7.58
CA SER A 127 -13.23 -12.44 -7.43
C SER A 127 -12.89 -13.85 -7.89
N LYS A 128 -13.56 -14.83 -7.30
CA LYS A 128 -13.41 -16.26 -7.63
C LYS A 128 -12.03 -16.85 -7.32
N LEU A 129 -11.40 -16.41 -6.23
CA LEU A 129 -10.19 -17.07 -5.74
C LEU A 129 -10.54 -18.52 -5.36
N PRO A 130 -9.81 -19.53 -5.90
CA PRO A 130 -9.87 -20.90 -5.41
C PRO A 130 -9.51 -21.00 -3.93
N ASP A 131 -9.97 -22.05 -3.26
CA ASP A 131 -9.52 -22.33 -1.90
C ASP A 131 -8.05 -22.78 -1.90
N GLY A 132 -7.31 -22.34 -0.88
CA GLY A 132 -5.90 -22.65 -0.72
C GLY A 132 -5.07 -21.53 -0.13
N THR A 133 -3.74 -21.72 -0.13
CA THR A 133 -2.77 -20.78 0.43
C THR A 133 -2.15 -19.90 -0.64
N TYR A 134 -2.09 -18.60 -0.36
CA TYR A 134 -1.60 -17.56 -1.23
C TYR A 134 -0.45 -16.78 -0.61
N THR A 135 0.40 -16.22 -1.45
CA THR A 135 1.31 -15.13 -1.09
C THR A 135 0.95 -13.87 -1.85
N LEU A 136 0.95 -12.73 -1.16
CA LEU A 136 0.83 -11.40 -1.74
C LEU A 136 2.10 -10.63 -1.47
N GLY A 137 2.70 -10.06 -2.52
CA GLY A 137 3.92 -9.27 -2.42
C GLY A 137 3.90 -8.06 -3.34
N GLU A 138 4.61 -7.00 -2.92
CA GLU A 138 5.12 -5.96 -3.81
C GLU A 138 6.63 -6.12 -3.97
N SER A 139 7.11 -6.02 -5.20
CA SER A 139 8.54 -5.89 -5.48
C SER A 139 8.73 -5.02 -6.70
N GLY A 140 9.67 -4.11 -6.65
CA GLY A 140 9.94 -3.23 -7.78
C GLY A 140 10.95 -2.15 -7.46
N GLU A 141 11.37 -1.46 -8.51
CA GLU A 141 12.09 -0.20 -8.42
C GLU A 141 11.18 0.89 -7.83
N PRO A 142 11.74 2.00 -7.33
CA PRO A 142 10.96 3.17 -6.98
C PRO A 142 10.03 3.58 -8.12
N PHE A 143 8.79 3.91 -7.77
CA PHE A 143 7.76 4.26 -8.73
C PHE A 143 7.20 5.66 -8.43
N VAL A 144 6.57 6.26 -9.45
CA VAL A 144 5.93 7.57 -9.32
C VAL A 144 4.43 7.34 -9.22
N ASP A 145 3.84 7.86 -8.15
CA ASP A 145 2.40 7.90 -8.01
C ASP A 145 1.82 8.77 -9.13
N SER A 146 1.00 8.16 -9.97
CA SER A 146 0.47 8.75 -11.20
C SER A 146 -0.45 9.95 -10.96
N GLU A 147 -0.93 10.14 -9.73
CA GLU A 147 -1.91 11.16 -9.39
C GLU A 147 -1.30 12.36 -8.67
N THR A 148 -0.34 12.11 -7.80
CA THR A 148 0.33 13.12 -6.98
C THR A 148 1.70 13.51 -7.53
N GLY A 149 2.27 12.71 -8.43
CA GLY A 149 3.63 12.89 -8.95
C GLY A 149 4.72 12.60 -7.93
N LYS A 150 4.38 12.06 -6.75
CA LYS A 150 5.33 11.71 -5.70
C LYS A 150 6.04 10.41 -6.03
N THR A 151 7.34 10.36 -5.79
CA THR A 151 8.11 9.11 -5.87
C THR A 151 8.00 8.36 -4.56
N TYR A 152 7.80 7.05 -4.64
CA TYR A 152 7.80 6.12 -3.53
C TYR A 152 8.87 5.05 -3.72
N THR A 153 9.54 4.68 -2.64
CA THR A 153 10.41 3.51 -2.57
C THR A 153 9.59 2.32 -2.09
N VAL A 154 9.73 1.18 -2.77
CA VAL A 154 9.12 -0.09 -2.36
C VAL A 154 9.95 -0.72 -1.25
N ILE A 155 9.32 -1.00 -0.11
CA ILE A 155 9.93 -1.75 0.99
C ILE A 155 9.50 -3.20 0.86
N LYS A 156 10.37 -4.02 0.26
CA LYS A 156 10.05 -5.42 -0.04
C LYS A 156 9.52 -6.16 1.20
N SER A 157 8.29 -6.64 1.08
CA SER A 157 7.58 -7.38 2.12
C SER A 157 6.65 -8.41 1.46
N THR A 158 6.19 -9.40 2.21
CA THR A 158 5.27 -10.43 1.70
C THR A 158 4.36 -10.89 2.81
N MET A 159 3.09 -11.11 2.48
CA MET A 159 2.11 -11.75 3.36
C MET A 159 1.70 -13.10 2.77
N THR A 160 1.47 -14.06 3.65
CA THR A 160 0.80 -15.32 3.33
C THR A 160 -0.62 -15.30 3.89
N PHE A 161 -1.60 -15.79 3.14
CA PHE A 161 -2.97 -15.95 3.64
C PHE A 161 -3.66 -17.18 3.05
N THR A 162 -4.65 -17.71 3.74
CA THR A 162 -5.44 -18.87 3.30
C THR A 162 -6.88 -18.43 3.02
N VAL A 163 -7.41 -18.88 1.88
CA VAL A 163 -8.83 -18.79 1.54
C VAL A 163 -9.45 -20.17 1.75
N GLU A 164 -10.52 -20.23 2.55
CA GLU A 164 -11.35 -21.42 2.70
C GLU A 164 -12.81 -21.01 2.54
N ASN A 165 -13.58 -21.77 1.77
CA ASN A 165 -14.97 -21.47 1.44
C ASN A 165 -15.16 -20.02 0.94
N GLY A 166 -14.23 -19.56 0.10
CA GLY A 166 -14.28 -18.24 -0.52
C GLY A 166 -14.03 -17.06 0.43
N VAL A 167 -13.54 -17.28 1.66
CA VAL A 167 -13.19 -16.23 2.62
C VAL A 167 -11.77 -16.40 3.15
N VAL A 168 -11.09 -15.29 3.47
CA VAL A 168 -9.76 -15.36 4.10
C VAL A 168 -9.91 -15.77 5.57
N THR A 169 -9.33 -16.92 5.93
CA THR A 169 -9.45 -17.53 7.27
C THR A 169 -8.19 -17.37 8.11
N SER A 170 -7.02 -17.26 7.48
CA SER A 170 -5.75 -17.04 8.19
C SER A 170 -4.81 -16.14 7.41
N THR A 171 -3.98 -15.41 8.15
CA THR A 171 -2.95 -14.51 7.64
C THR A 171 -1.65 -14.74 8.41
N THR A 172 -0.51 -14.51 7.77
CA THR A 172 0.81 -14.55 8.39
C THR A 172 1.71 -13.50 7.72
N GLY A 173 2.44 -12.73 8.53
CA GLY A 173 3.24 -11.61 8.05
C GLY A 173 2.46 -10.28 8.00
N ASP A 174 1.20 -10.28 8.45
CA ASP A 174 0.42 -9.08 8.72
C ASP A 174 0.69 -8.52 10.12
N ALA A 175 0.46 -7.21 10.27
CA ALA A 175 0.46 -6.51 11.53
C ALA A 175 -0.92 -6.58 12.19
N ASP A 176 -0.95 -6.59 13.52
CA ASP A 176 -2.21 -6.56 14.28
C ASP A 176 -2.99 -5.26 14.09
N ASN A 177 -2.29 -4.16 13.78
CA ASN A 177 -2.85 -2.82 13.66
C ASN A 177 -2.09 -2.01 12.60
N LEU A 178 -2.76 -0.99 12.05
CA LEU A 178 -2.09 0.04 11.26
C LEU A 178 -1.05 0.79 12.11
N ASN A 179 0.11 1.06 11.52
CA ASN A 179 1.22 1.74 12.16
C ASN A 179 1.68 2.93 11.30
N ASP A 180 1.35 4.14 11.75
CA ASP A 180 1.72 5.36 11.03
C ASP A 180 3.19 5.79 11.21
N LYS A 181 3.94 5.02 12.00
CA LYS A 181 5.38 5.18 12.25
C LYS A 181 6.18 3.95 11.81
N ALA A 182 5.60 3.12 10.93
CA ALA A 182 6.30 1.96 10.41
C ALA A 182 7.56 2.38 9.64
N THR A 183 8.65 1.67 9.89
CA THR A 183 9.94 1.81 9.17
C THR A 183 10.21 0.61 8.27
N GLU A 184 9.35 -0.40 8.32
CA GLU A 184 9.40 -1.61 7.51
C GLU A 184 8.03 -1.79 6.84
N GLY A 185 8.01 -2.27 5.61
CA GLY A 185 6.78 -2.57 4.88
C GLY A 185 5.99 -3.67 5.58
N TYR A 186 4.67 -3.52 5.65
CA TYR A 186 3.79 -4.46 6.32
C TYR A 186 2.45 -4.60 5.62
N TYR A 187 1.72 -5.64 6.00
CA TYR A 187 0.35 -5.87 5.55
C TYR A 187 -0.58 -5.73 6.74
N TYR A 188 -1.83 -5.35 6.51
CA TYR A 188 -2.87 -5.34 7.52
C TYR A 188 -4.13 -5.99 6.97
N TYR A 189 -4.69 -6.95 7.70
CA TYR A 189 -5.96 -7.57 7.34
C TYR A 189 -7.09 -7.02 8.21
N ASP A 190 -7.94 -6.19 7.61
CA ASP A 190 -9.19 -5.75 8.23
C ASP A 190 -10.20 -6.90 8.18
N LYS A 191 -10.27 -7.66 9.28
CA LYS A 191 -11.21 -8.78 9.46
C LYS A 191 -12.68 -8.35 9.39
N THR A 192 -12.99 -7.09 9.67
CA THR A 192 -14.37 -6.58 9.63
C THR A 192 -14.79 -6.34 8.19
N ALA A 193 -13.89 -5.78 7.38
CA ALA A 193 -14.14 -5.50 5.98
C ALA A 193 -13.82 -6.67 5.03
N GLY A 194 -13.06 -7.68 5.49
CA GLY A 194 -12.51 -8.72 4.62
C GLY A 194 -11.49 -8.15 3.62
N GLN A 195 -10.71 -7.16 4.04
CA GLN A 195 -9.84 -6.36 3.18
C GLN A 195 -8.38 -6.46 3.61
N ILE A 196 -7.47 -6.56 2.64
CA ILE A 196 -6.02 -6.49 2.83
C ILE A 196 -5.53 -5.09 2.46
N LEU A 197 -4.71 -4.50 3.31
CA LEU A 197 -3.95 -3.28 3.03
C LEU A 197 -2.48 -3.64 2.87
N VAL A 198 -1.86 -3.17 1.79
CA VAL A 198 -0.42 -3.31 1.52
C VAL A 198 0.25 -1.98 1.83
N CYS A 199 1.00 -1.91 2.93
CA CYS A 199 1.58 -0.69 3.50
C CYS A 199 3.11 -0.73 3.44
N ASP A 200 3.68 -0.60 2.24
CA ASP A 200 5.11 -0.80 1.98
C ASP A 200 5.71 0.21 0.99
N ALA A 201 5.00 1.32 0.74
CA ALA A 201 5.51 2.42 -0.09
C ALA A 201 5.89 3.61 0.80
N GLU A 202 7.18 3.92 0.90
CA GLU A 202 7.69 5.06 1.66
C GLU A 202 8.06 6.22 0.73
N GLN A 203 7.60 7.43 1.06
CA GLN A 203 8.07 8.64 0.38
C GLN A 203 9.43 9.04 0.97
N PRO A 204 10.48 9.26 0.16
CA PRO A 204 11.76 9.72 0.67
C PRO A 204 11.61 11.08 1.35
N ALA A 205 12.35 11.28 2.44
CA ALA A 205 12.41 12.57 3.13
C ALA A 205 12.81 13.67 2.14
N ILE A 206 11.99 14.73 2.06
CA ILE A 206 12.29 15.88 1.21
C ILE A 206 13.40 16.69 1.88
N THR A 207 14.65 16.45 1.49
CA THR A 207 15.77 17.31 1.90
C THR A 207 15.74 18.57 1.06
N THR A 208 15.15 19.66 1.57
CA THR A 208 15.28 20.99 0.95
C THR A 208 16.72 21.48 1.11
N THR A 209 17.58 21.21 0.12
CA THR A 209 18.86 21.91 -0.02
C THR A 209 18.56 23.29 -0.59
N SER A 210 18.44 24.28 0.29
CA SER A 210 18.41 25.68 -0.12
C SER A 210 19.83 26.11 -0.49
N THR A 211 20.16 26.06 -1.77
CA THR A 211 21.40 26.67 -2.29
C THR A 211 21.23 28.18 -2.28
N SER A 212 21.66 28.85 -1.22
CA SER A 212 21.80 30.32 -1.25
C SER A 212 23.11 30.67 -1.95
N GLU A 213 23.03 31.18 -3.18
CA GLU A 213 24.17 31.81 -3.84
C GLU A 213 24.45 33.16 -3.17
N THR A 214 25.40 33.19 -2.22
CA THR A 214 25.89 34.44 -1.67
C THR A 214 26.90 35.04 -2.66
N THR A 215 26.47 36.04 -3.42
CA THR A 215 27.37 36.82 -4.29
C THR A 215 28.14 37.83 -3.43
N THR A 216 29.35 37.48 -3.00
CA THR A 216 30.26 38.44 -2.35
C THR A 216 30.88 39.35 -3.40
N THR A 217 30.44 40.61 -3.46
CA THR A 217 31.10 41.64 -4.28
C THR A 217 32.29 42.20 -3.51
N THR A 218 33.50 41.72 -3.82
CA THR A 218 34.74 42.32 -3.33
C THR A 218 35.15 43.45 -4.27
N THR A 219 34.99 44.70 -3.83
CA THR A 219 35.58 45.86 -4.54
C THR A 219 37.08 45.89 -4.28
N THR A 220 37.86 45.29 -5.19
CA THR A 220 39.32 45.41 -5.19
C THR A 220 39.74 46.62 -6.03
N THR A 221 40.23 47.67 -5.37
CA THR A 221 40.93 48.76 -6.05
C THR A 221 42.23 48.21 -6.65
N THR A 222 42.36 48.39 -7.97
CA THR A 222 43.39 47.85 -8.85
C THR A 222 44.82 48.02 -8.35
N THR A 223 45.55 46.90 -8.22
CA THR A 223 46.84 46.71 -8.89
C THR A 223 46.93 45.25 -9.33
N THR A 224 47.12 45.05 -10.63
CA THR A 224 47.07 43.81 -11.38
C THR A 224 47.88 42.67 -10.78
N THR A 225 47.25 41.52 -10.49
CA THR A 225 47.78 40.17 -10.77
C THR A 225 46.59 39.18 -10.77
N THR A 226 46.40 38.45 -11.88
CA THR A 226 45.34 37.44 -12.01
C THR A 226 45.86 36.09 -11.53
N THR A 227 45.23 35.52 -10.51
CA THR A 227 45.35 34.10 -10.16
C THR A 227 43.97 33.52 -9.91
N THR A 228 43.57 32.56 -10.74
CA THR A 228 42.36 31.77 -10.56
C THR A 228 42.67 30.68 -9.54
N ALA A 229 42.01 30.72 -8.38
CA ALA A 229 42.04 29.64 -7.40
C ALA A 229 40.62 29.07 -7.25
N THR A 230 40.47 27.78 -7.58
CA THR A 230 39.31 26.98 -7.25
C THR A 230 39.49 26.48 -5.82
N SER A 231 38.63 26.88 -4.90
CA SER A 231 38.62 26.34 -3.53
C SER A 231 37.36 25.52 -3.32
N GLU A 232 37.52 24.24 -3.03
CA GLU A 232 36.46 23.39 -2.45
C GLU A 232 36.28 23.79 -0.98
N SER A 233 35.03 24.05 -0.59
CA SER A 233 34.64 24.36 0.78
C SER A 233 33.66 23.30 1.26
N SER A 234 33.90 22.74 2.44
CA SER A 234 32.97 21.85 3.13
C SER A 234 32.46 22.56 4.38
N THR A 235 31.14 22.68 4.50
CA THR A 235 30.46 23.25 5.68
C THR A 235 29.77 22.15 6.48
N THR A 236 29.93 22.15 7.79
CA THR A 236 29.09 21.42 8.75
C THR A 236 28.23 22.43 9.49
N SER A 237 26.91 22.28 9.45
CA SER A 237 25.97 23.06 10.26
C SER A 237 25.34 22.16 11.31
N ASP A 238 25.47 22.51 12.59
CA ASP A 238 24.61 21.98 13.64
C ASP A 238 23.36 22.85 13.76
N THR A 239 22.19 22.21 13.75
CA THR A 239 20.89 22.90 13.87
C THR A 239 20.28 22.54 15.22
N GLU A 240 20.25 23.48 16.16
CA GLU A 240 19.36 23.38 17.33
C GLU A 240 18.04 24.07 17.03
N THR A 241 16.93 23.34 17.18
CA THR A 241 15.57 23.87 17.05
C THR A 241 14.96 24.03 18.43
N THR A 242 14.52 25.23 18.79
CA THR A 242 13.64 25.44 19.95
C THR A 242 12.23 25.76 19.45
N THR A 243 11.24 25.04 19.97
CA THR A 243 9.82 25.23 19.63
C THR A 243 9.18 26.22 20.59
N GLY A 244 8.77 27.37 20.04
CA GLY A 244 7.92 28.36 20.70
C GLY A 244 7.04 29.06 19.67
N THR A 245 5.75 29.21 19.99
CA THR A 245 4.75 29.85 19.14
C THR A 245 5.07 31.34 18.95
N GLY A 246 5.50 31.70 17.74
CA GLY A 246 5.75 33.08 17.31
C GLY A 246 7.19 33.30 16.85
N THR A 247 7.37 33.51 15.55
CA THR A 247 8.61 33.90 14.87
C THR A 247 9.81 32.95 15.08
N VAL A 248 10.06 32.09 14.08
CA VAL A 248 11.28 31.28 14.00
C VAL A 248 12.47 32.20 13.77
N THR A 249 13.35 32.31 14.76
CA THR A 249 14.65 32.99 14.62
C THR A 249 15.71 31.92 14.44
N THR A 250 16.19 31.74 13.21
CA THR A 250 17.35 30.90 12.91
C THR A 250 18.62 31.68 13.23
N VAL A 251 19.36 31.22 14.23
CA VAL A 251 20.72 31.71 14.54
C VAL A 251 21.70 30.76 13.87
N SER A 252 22.43 31.25 12.87
CA SER A 252 23.53 30.50 12.25
C SER A 252 24.85 31.11 12.68
N THR A 253 25.63 30.38 13.46
CA THR A 253 27.02 30.71 13.77
C THR A 253 27.92 30.13 12.69
N VAL A 254 28.65 30.98 11.97
CA VAL A 254 29.59 30.55 10.93
C VAL A 254 31.01 30.66 11.48
N THR A 255 31.69 29.53 11.63
CA THR A 255 33.12 29.49 11.98
C THR A 255 33.91 29.14 10.73
N THR A 256 34.63 30.10 10.16
CA THR A 256 35.51 29.87 9.01
C THR A 256 36.94 29.60 9.47
N THR A 257 37.46 28.39 9.21
CA THR A 257 38.88 28.06 9.39
C THR A 257 39.55 27.95 8.04
N SER A 258 40.34 28.96 7.65
CA SER A 258 41.16 28.91 6.43
C SER A 258 42.53 28.35 6.75
N LYS A 259 42.98 27.32 6.03
CA LYS A 259 44.32 26.75 6.15
C LYS A 259 45.11 27.04 4.87
N THR A 260 45.93 28.08 4.90
CA THR A 260 46.91 28.36 3.83
C THR A 260 48.17 27.54 4.07
N SER A 261 48.63 26.83 3.04
CA SER A 261 49.96 26.22 3.05
C SER A 261 51.01 27.34 3.03
N GLY A 262 51.74 27.49 4.14
CA GLY A 262 52.79 28.49 4.32
C GLY A 262 52.31 29.76 5.01
N THR A 263 52.53 29.85 6.32
CA THR A 263 52.26 30.98 7.24
C THR A 263 50.81 31.06 7.77
N THR A 264 50.64 30.69 9.04
CA THR A 264 49.41 30.89 9.81
C THR A 264 49.22 32.36 10.12
N THR A 265 48.14 32.98 9.64
CA THR A 265 47.64 34.24 10.19
C THR A 265 46.23 33.97 10.69
N GLU A 266 46.01 34.05 12.01
CA GLU A 266 44.65 34.03 12.58
C GLU A 266 43.98 35.36 12.24
N VAL A 267 42.85 35.29 11.53
CA VAL A 267 41.99 36.45 11.31
C VAL A 267 40.66 36.16 11.99
N THR A 268 40.44 36.79 13.13
CA THR A 268 39.14 36.82 13.79
C THR A 268 38.27 37.85 13.08
N THR A 269 37.20 37.41 12.42
CA THR A 269 36.21 38.30 11.80
C THR A 269 34.96 38.35 12.68
N ASP A 270 34.66 39.54 13.21
CA ASP A 270 33.42 39.81 13.92
C ASP A 270 32.35 40.14 12.88
N THR A 271 31.32 39.29 12.78
CA THR A 271 30.25 39.47 11.78
C THR A 271 29.08 40.21 12.43
N THR A 272 28.71 41.36 11.87
CA THR A 272 27.50 42.08 12.28
C THR A 272 26.29 41.58 11.51
N LEU A 273 25.18 41.41 12.25
CA LEU A 273 23.91 40.81 11.83
C LEU A 273 23.23 41.63 10.71
N ALA A 274 22.83 40.98 9.62
CA ALA A 274 21.86 41.55 8.67
C ALA A 274 20.50 40.86 8.86
N THR A 275 19.51 41.61 9.35
CA THR A 275 18.14 41.15 9.54
C THR A 275 17.40 41.20 8.20
N SER A 276 17.06 40.05 7.61
CA SER A 276 16.08 40.01 6.51
C SER A 276 14.69 39.71 7.08
N GLY A 277 13.80 40.70 7.12
CA GLY A 277 12.40 40.50 7.48
C GLY A 277 11.63 39.92 6.29
N ASN A 278 10.97 38.78 6.46
CA ASN A 278 10.00 38.29 5.48
C ASN A 278 8.66 38.99 5.75
N THR A 279 8.19 39.82 4.81
CA THR A 279 6.87 40.46 4.89
C THR A 279 5.80 39.52 4.34
N THR A 280 4.90 39.05 5.19
CA THR A 280 3.67 38.37 4.76
C THR A 280 2.65 39.43 4.33
N GLU A 281 2.38 39.55 3.03
CA GLU A 281 1.28 40.37 2.53
C GLU A 281 -0.07 39.75 2.94
N THR A 282 -0.92 40.54 3.59
CA THR A 282 -2.32 40.20 3.85
C THR A 282 -3.19 41.00 2.89
N SER A 283 -3.86 40.33 1.96
CA SER A 283 -4.82 40.94 1.03
C SER A 283 -6.13 41.29 1.75
N ALA A 284 -6.50 42.57 1.81
CA ALA A 284 -7.82 43.03 2.19
C ALA A 284 -8.62 43.45 0.93
N GLY A 285 -9.81 42.86 0.75
CA GLY A 285 -10.72 43.16 -0.36
C GLY A 285 -11.47 44.50 -0.20
N PRO A 286 -12.03 45.05 -1.29
CA PRO A 286 -12.61 46.40 -1.31
C PRO A 286 -14.04 46.45 -0.73
N THR A 287 -14.40 47.68 -0.35
CA THR A 287 -15.46 48.13 0.56
C THR A 287 -16.89 48.01 0.04
#